data_AF-A0A4Q5NL95-F1
#
_entry.id   AF-A0A4Q5NL95-F1
#
_cell.length_a   1.000
_cell.length_b   1.000
_cell.length_c   1.000
_cell.angle_alpha   90.00
_cell.angle_beta   90.00
_cell.angle_gamma   90.00
#
_symmetry.space_group_name_H-M   'P 1'
#
loop_
_entity.id
_entity.type
_entity.pdbx_description
1 polymer ?
#
loop_
_entity_poly.entity_id
_entity_poly.type
_entity_poly.pdbx_seq_one_letter_code
_entity_poly.pdbx_strand_id
1 'polypeptide(L)'
;MLQSTFADLLARWPTFIFIAVRVIFIAIAFEAAAWFLGTRIEKMTAPFAKLGGEREARWRQLRRATLIKTPKMALRTLLYSVALVLIFNVFGLPVLELALSIGAVALLFGLALMPLMQDIAQGFALLSEDTLAPGDAVEVNGVQGTVERWTLRGTWLRDRDGRLVVLSNRDVRQVVIYRRALAAEQSKTAFDPLQKQ
;
A
#
# COMPACT_ATOMS: atom_id res chain seq x y z
N MET A 1 53.86 -7.49 28.74
CA MET A 1 52.42 -7.48 28.41
C MET A 1 52.06 -6.47 27.32
N LEU A 2 52.47 -5.20 27.38
CA LEU A 2 52.16 -4.20 26.32
C LEU A 2 52.79 -4.48 24.94
N GLN A 3 53.97 -5.10 24.90
CA GLN A 3 54.65 -5.40 23.63
C GLN A 3 53.96 -6.52 22.82
N SER A 4 53.34 -7.51 23.46
CA SER A 4 52.61 -8.58 22.76
C SER A 4 51.26 -8.09 22.22
N THR A 5 50.55 -7.22 22.96
CA THR A 5 49.29 -6.62 22.49
C THR A 5 49.50 -5.71 21.28
N PHE A 6 50.61 -4.96 21.24
CA PHE A 6 50.94 -4.10 20.10
C PHE A 6 51.36 -4.90 18.86
N ALA A 7 52.09 -6.01 19.05
CA ALA A 7 52.42 -6.94 17.98
C ALA A 7 51.18 -7.63 17.38
N ASP A 8 50.22 -8.03 18.23
CA ASP A 8 48.94 -8.59 17.78
C ASP A 8 48.07 -7.57 17.04
N LEU A 9 48.13 -6.30 17.45
CA LEU A 9 47.43 -5.20 16.79
C LEU A 9 48.03 -4.90 15.41
N LEU A 10 49.36 -4.85 15.35
CA LEU A 10 50.12 -4.69 14.12
C LEU A 10 49.91 -5.87 13.17
N ALA A 11 49.76 -7.10 13.65
CA ALA A 11 49.48 -8.26 12.81
C ALA A 11 48.07 -8.27 12.20
N ARG A 12 47.10 -7.62 12.87
CA ARG A 12 45.69 -7.48 12.42
C ARG A 12 45.46 -6.31 11.46
N TRP A 13 46.48 -5.51 11.15
CA TRP A 13 46.41 -4.39 10.22
C TRP A 13 45.78 -4.73 8.84
N PRO A 14 45.96 -5.91 8.21
CA PRO A 14 45.38 -6.20 6.90
C PRO A 14 43.87 -6.47 7.04
N THR A 15 43.45 -7.00 8.19
CA THR A 15 42.04 -7.21 8.52
C THR A 15 41.32 -5.88 8.70
N PHE A 16 41.93 -4.90 9.35
CA PHE A 16 41.38 -3.55 9.47
C PHE A 16 41.26 -2.86 8.12
N ILE A 17 42.26 -2.98 7.25
CA ILE A 17 42.21 -2.46 5.87
C ILE A 17 41.10 -3.14 5.07
N PHE A 18 40.99 -4.47 5.16
CA PHE A 18 39.95 -5.24 4.46
C PHE A 18 38.54 -4.88 4.93
N ILE A 19 38.36 -4.69 6.24
CA ILE A 19 37.11 -4.20 6.84
C ILE A 19 36.79 -2.79 6.33
N ALA A 20 37.76 -1.87 6.39
CA ALA A 20 37.57 -0.49 5.94
C ALA A 20 37.18 -0.41 4.46
N VAL A 21 37.85 -1.18 3.59
CA VAL A 21 37.51 -1.26 2.16
C VAL A 21 36.10 -1.79 1.93
N ARG A 22 35.67 -2.82 2.66
CA ARG A 22 34.29 -3.35 2.55
C ARG A 22 33.24 -2.36 3.02
N VAL A 23 33.51 -1.63 4.11
CA VAL A 23 32.61 -0.58 4.60
C VAL A 23 32.49 0.55 3.58
N ILE A 24 33.60 1.00 3.00
CA ILE A 24 33.61 2.03 1.96
C ILE A 24 32.86 1.56 0.72
N PHE A 25 33.06 0.31 0.29
CA PHE A 25 32.34 -0.26 -0.85
C PHE A 25 30.82 -0.33 -0.60
N ILE A 26 30.39 -0.76 0.59
CA ILE A 26 28.97 -0.78 0.98
C ILE A 26 28.40 0.65 1.03
N ALA A 27 29.14 1.62 1.58
CA ALA A 27 28.72 3.00 1.64
C ALA A 27 28.55 3.63 0.23
N ILE A 28 29.49 3.38 -0.69
CA ILE A 28 29.43 3.86 -2.08
C ILE A 28 28.28 3.20 -2.84
N ALA A 29 28.15 1.87 -2.74
CA ALA A 29 27.03 1.13 -3.34
C ALA A 29 25.69 1.66 -2.82
N PHE A 30 25.65 2.04 -1.55
CA PHE A 30 24.47 2.59 -0.91
C PHE A 30 24.14 4.02 -1.38
N GLU A 31 25.12 4.93 -1.45
CA GLU A 31 24.90 6.27 -2.01
C GLU A 31 24.46 6.20 -3.48
N ALA A 32 25.05 5.31 -4.27
CA ALA A 32 24.66 5.05 -5.65
C ALA A 32 23.21 4.53 -5.73
N ALA A 33 22.81 3.60 -4.85
CA ALA A 33 21.44 3.10 -4.79
C ALA A 33 20.44 4.18 -4.37
N ALA A 34 20.76 4.99 -3.36
CA ALA A 34 19.92 6.09 -2.89
C ALA A 34 19.74 7.18 -3.97
N TRP A 35 20.81 7.51 -4.69
CA TRP A 35 20.78 8.42 -5.83
C TRP A 35 19.95 7.84 -7.00
N PHE A 36 20.17 6.57 -7.35
CA PHE A 36 19.45 5.89 -8.44
C PHE A 36 17.95 5.79 -8.15
N LEU A 37 17.56 5.46 -6.93
CA LEU A 37 16.15 5.36 -6.55
C LEU A 37 15.51 6.75 -6.44
N GLY A 38 16.24 7.74 -5.92
CA GLY A 38 15.79 9.13 -5.87
C GLY A 38 15.45 9.70 -7.24
N THR A 39 16.30 9.46 -8.23
CA THR A 39 16.09 9.89 -9.62
C THR A 39 14.95 9.14 -10.31
N ARG A 40 14.71 7.87 -9.98
CA ARG A 40 13.56 7.09 -10.49
C ARG A 40 12.23 7.54 -9.91
N ILE A 41 12.17 7.79 -8.61
CA ILE A 41 10.97 8.26 -7.91
C ILE A 41 10.58 9.64 -8.44
N GLU A 42 11.53 10.55 -8.64
CA GLU A 42 11.27 11.88 -9.18
C GLU A 42 10.68 11.83 -10.58
N LYS A 43 11.19 10.95 -11.45
CA LYS A 43 10.64 10.72 -12.79
C LYS A 43 9.23 10.10 -12.78
N MET A 44 8.91 9.25 -11.80
CA MET A 44 7.59 8.65 -11.68
C MET A 44 6.57 9.54 -10.97
N THR A 45 6.98 10.44 -10.08
CA THR A 45 6.08 11.34 -9.33
C THR A 45 5.88 12.69 -10.02
N ALA A 46 6.82 13.15 -10.85
CA ALA A 46 6.70 14.39 -11.63
C ALA A 46 5.46 14.44 -12.56
N PRO A 47 5.02 13.36 -13.23
CA PRO A 47 3.80 13.35 -14.04
C PRO A 47 2.52 13.47 -13.18
N PHE A 48 2.44 12.75 -12.05
CA PHE A 48 1.29 12.81 -11.13
C PHE A 48 1.20 14.14 -10.38
N ALA A 49 2.32 14.80 -10.12
CA ALA A 49 2.34 16.14 -9.53
C ALA A 49 1.74 17.21 -10.47
N LYS A 50 1.82 17.00 -11.79
CA LYS A 50 1.33 17.95 -12.81
C LYS A 50 -0.10 17.70 -13.29
N LEU A 51 -0.71 16.56 -12.94
CA LEU A 51 -2.10 16.22 -13.30
C LEU A 51 -3.17 16.91 -12.44
N GLY A 52 -2.78 17.73 -11.47
CA GLY A 52 -3.72 18.43 -10.59
C GLY A 52 -4.04 19.86 -11.05
N GLY A 53 -5.08 20.05 -11.86
CA GLY A 53 -5.52 21.34 -12.40
C GLY A 53 -5.74 22.47 -11.37
N GLU A 54 -5.62 23.71 -11.87
CA GLU A 54 -5.47 24.98 -11.14
C GLU A 54 -6.61 25.31 -10.13
N ARG A 55 -7.82 24.75 -10.32
CA ARG A 55 -8.98 25.05 -9.46
C ARG A 55 -8.98 24.40 -8.07
N GLU A 56 -8.23 23.32 -7.86
CA GLU A 56 -8.15 22.63 -6.56
C GLU A 56 -6.96 23.10 -5.69
N ALA A 57 -6.08 23.97 -6.21
CA ALA A 57 -4.85 24.39 -5.53
C ALA A 57 -5.07 25.01 -4.14
N ARG A 58 -6.20 25.70 -3.92
CA ARG A 58 -6.52 26.40 -2.67
C ARG A 58 -6.95 25.46 -1.53
N TRP A 59 -7.63 24.36 -1.83
CA TRP A 59 -8.06 23.37 -0.82
C TRP A 59 -7.01 22.28 -0.54
N ARG A 60 -6.04 22.09 -1.46
CA ARG A 60 -4.95 21.11 -1.32
C ARG A 60 -3.77 21.58 -0.45
N GLN A 61 -3.49 22.88 -0.38
CA GLN A 61 -2.29 23.40 0.30
C GLN A 61 -2.26 23.10 1.81
N LEU A 62 -3.41 23.01 2.46
CA LEU A 62 -3.49 22.69 3.90
C LEU A 62 -3.50 21.18 4.23
N ARG A 63 -3.67 20.28 3.24
CA ARG A 63 -3.76 18.83 3.48
C ARG A 63 -2.73 17.97 2.73
N ARG A 64 -2.16 18.45 1.62
CA ARG A 64 -1.34 17.62 0.72
C ARG A 64 0.18 17.81 0.82
N ALA A 65 0.66 18.76 1.63
CA ALA A 65 2.10 18.94 1.85
C ALA A 65 2.75 17.74 2.59
N THR A 66 1.96 17.00 3.38
CA THR A 66 2.43 15.82 4.12
C THR A 66 2.32 14.55 3.29
N LEU A 67 1.17 14.29 2.63
CA LEU A 67 0.85 13.00 2.02
C LEU A 67 1.79 12.56 0.88
N ILE A 68 2.33 13.49 0.09
CA ILE A 68 3.19 13.15 -1.06
C ILE A 68 4.67 13.10 -0.66
N LYS A 69 5.07 13.72 0.46
CA LYS A 69 6.45 13.67 0.97
C LYS A 69 6.73 12.41 1.80
N THR A 70 5.72 11.80 2.41
CA THR A 70 5.85 10.63 3.28
C THR A 70 6.45 9.38 2.61
N PRO A 71 6.02 8.93 1.41
CA PRO A 71 6.52 7.67 0.85
C PRO A 71 8.00 7.71 0.49
N LYS A 72 8.52 8.86 0.00
CA LYS A 72 9.95 9.03 -0.31
C LYS A 72 10.81 8.94 0.96
N MET A 73 10.36 9.56 2.06
CA MET A 73 11.06 9.50 3.34
C MET A 73 10.99 8.11 3.98
N ALA A 74 9.85 7.42 3.88
CA ALA A 74 9.68 6.06 4.37
C ALA A 74 10.61 5.08 3.64
N LEU A 75 10.64 5.12 2.30
CA LEU A 75 11.50 4.27 1.50
C LEU A 75 12.99 4.55 1.77
N ARG A 76 13.36 5.83 1.89
CA ARG A 76 14.73 6.22 2.21
C ARG A 76 15.15 5.73 3.60
N THR A 77 14.27 5.85 4.60
CA THR A 77 14.50 5.34 5.96
C THR A 77 14.66 3.82 5.96
N LEU A 78 13.81 3.10 5.21
CA LEU A 78 13.91 1.65 5.07
C LEU A 78 15.26 1.24 4.48
N LEU A 79 15.72 1.91 3.42
CA LEU A 79 17.03 1.63 2.82
C LEU A 79 18.17 1.87 3.82
N TYR A 80 18.18 3.00 4.54
CA TYR A 80 19.20 3.27 5.56
C TYR A 80 19.21 2.20 6.66
N SER A 81 18.05 1.69 7.06
CA SER A 81 17.96 0.62 8.06
C SER A 81 18.61 -0.69 7.58
N VAL A 82 18.45 -1.06 6.31
CA VAL A 82 19.07 -2.25 5.73
C VAL A 82 20.59 -2.07 5.62
N ALA A 83 21.06 -0.89 5.20
CA ALA A 83 22.48 -0.60 5.12
C ALA A 83 23.17 -0.66 6.49
N LEU A 84 22.52 -0.18 7.54
CA LEU A 84 23.02 -0.24 8.91
C LEU A 84 23.26 -1.70 9.35
N VAL A 85 22.31 -2.60 9.05
CA VAL A 85 22.44 -4.04 9.36
C VAL A 85 23.60 -4.68 8.60
N LEU A 86 23.81 -4.32 7.33
CA LEU A 86 24.94 -4.81 6.53
C LEU A 86 26.29 -4.32 7.06
N ILE A 87 26.36 -3.10 7.58
CA ILE A 87 27.57 -2.56 8.21
C ILE A 87 27.90 -3.34 9.49
N PHE A 88 26.91 -3.63 10.34
CA PHE A 88 27.12 -4.44 11.55
C PHE A 88 27.65 -5.85 11.26
N ASN A 89 27.34 -6.42 10.09
CA ASN A 89 27.93 -7.68 9.62
C ASN A 89 29.44 -7.61 9.49
N VAL A 90 29.97 -6.49 8.99
CA VAL A 90 31.40 -6.32 8.77
C VAL A 90 32.17 -6.24 10.10
N PHE A 91 31.52 -5.75 11.17
CA PHE A 91 32.09 -5.69 12.51
C PHE A 91 32.04 -7.03 13.27
N GLY A 92 31.51 -8.09 12.67
CA GLY A 92 31.45 -9.42 13.28
C GLY A 92 30.40 -9.54 14.40
N LEU A 93 29.43 -8.62 14.46
CA LEU A 93 28.27 -8.77 15.33
C LEU A 93 27.38 -9.92 14.83
N PRO A 94 26.67 -10.64 15.71
CA PRO A 94 25.76 -11.70 15.32
C PRO A 94 24.53 -11.12 14.60
N VAL A 95 24.68 -10.85 13.30
CA VAL A 95 23.65 -10.24 12.45
C VAL A 95 22.39 -11.10 12.42
N LEU A 96 22.53 -12.42 12.55
CA LEU A 96 21.40 -13.33 12.57
C LEU A 96 20.43 -13.00 13.72
N GLU A 97 20.94 -12.76 14.92
CA GLU A 97 20.10 -12.42 16.09
C GLU A 97 19.43 -11.05 15.93
N LEU A 98 20.18 -10.07 15.40
CA LEU A 98 19.64 -8.74 15.09
C LEU A 98 18.58 -8.81 13.98
N ALA A 99 18.83 -9.58 12.92
CA ALA A 99 17.91 -9.75 11.81
C ALA A 99 16.64 -10.49 12.23
N LEU A 100 16.75 -11.51 13.11
CA LEU A 100 15.61 -12.23 13.66
C LEU A 100 14.71 -11.32 14.50
N SER A 101 15.30 -10.49 15.36
CA SER A 101 14.54 -9.54 16.19
C SER A 101 13.86 -8.45 15.36
N ILE A 102 14.55 -7.86 14.39
CA ILE A 102 13.98 -6.89 13.44
C ILE A 102 12.90 -7.56 12.58
N GLY A 103 13.14 -8.79 12.13
CA GLY A 103 12.20 -9.57 11.34
C GLY A 103 10.88 -9.83 12.08
N ALA A 104 10.92 -10.11 13.37
CA ALA A 104 9.73 -10.28 14.20
C ALA A 104 8.90 -8.98 14.27
N VAL A 105 9.54 -7.83 14.47
CA VAL A 105 8.86 -6.53 14.49
C VAL A 105 8.27 -6.19 13.11
N ALA A 106 9.02 -6.43 12.04
CA ALA A 106 8.56 -6.20 10.67
C ALA A 106 7.35 -7.08 10.32
N LEU A 107 7.34 -8.34 10.77
CA LEU A 107 6.20 -9.23 10.61
C LEU A 107 4.97 -8.69 11.32
N LEU A 108 5.08 -8.28 12.60
CA LEU A 108 3.96 -7.69 13.35
C LEU A 108 3.40 -6.45 12.64
N PHE A 109 4.26 -5.57 12.14
CA PHE A 109 3.83 -4.41 11.38
C PHE A 109 3.12 -4.81 10.08
N GLY A 110 3.67 -5.78 9.34
CA GLY A 110 3.04 -6.32 8.14
C GLY A 110 1.66 -6.90 8.40
N LEU A 111 1.54 -7.71 9.46
CA LEU A 111 0.27 -8.29 9.91
C LEU A 111 -0.76 -7.21 10.27
N ALA A 112 -0.34 -6.11 10.91
CA ALA A 112 -1.23 -4.99 11.22
C ALA A 112 -1.76 -4.28 9.96
N LEU A 113 -1.00 -4.30 8.86
CA LEU A 113 -1.39 -3.70 7.58
C LEU A 113 -2.19 -4.65 6.68
N MET A 114 -2.17 -5.96 6.92
CA MET A 114 -2.86 -6.95 6.08
C MET A 114 -4.35 -6.65 5.83
N PRO A 115 -5.16 -6.24 6.83
CA PRO A 115 -6.57 -5.87 6.61
C PRO A 115 -6.79 -4.88 5.47
N LEU A 116 -5.94 -3.84 5.40
CA LEU A 116 -6.06 -2.79 4.39
C LEU A 116 -5.72 -3.33 2.99
N MET A 117 -4.70 -4.20 2.91
CA MET A 117 -4.31 -4.81 1.64
C MET A 117 -5.41 -5.75 1.13
N GLN A 118 -6.08 -6.48 2.04
CA GLN A 118 -7.24 -7.31 1.70
C GLN A 118 -8.40 -6.48 1.17
N ASP A 119 -8.71 -5.33 1.80
CA ASP A 119 -9.74 -4.43 1.30
C ASP A 119 -9.46 -3.98 -0.13
N ILE A 120 -8.23 -3.53 -0.40
CA ILE A 120 -7.81 -3.07 -1.72
C ILE A 120 -7.89 -4.19 -2.76
N ALA A 121 -7.43 -5.40 -2.40
CA ALA A 121 -7.47 -6.54 -3.30
C ALA A 121 -8.91 -6.94 -3.67
N GLN A 122 -9.81 -6.99 -2.68
CA GLN A 122 -11.23 -7.27 -2.92
C GLN A 122 -11.90 -6.14 -3.71
N GLY A 123 -11.62 -4.88 -3.37
CA GLY A 123 -12.12 -3.73 -4.14
C GLY A 123 -11.64 -3.72 -5.59
N PHE A 124 -10.40 -4.18 -5.85
CA PHE A 124 -9.89 -4.36 -7.20
C PHE A 124 -10.60 -5.50 -7.95
N ALA A 125 -10.86 -6.63 -7.29
CA ALA A 125 -11.63 -7.72 -7.89
C ALA A 125 -13.04 -7.26 -8.29
N LEU A 126 -13.73 -6.51 -7.42
CA LEU A 126 -15.04 -5.92 -7.71
C LEU A 126 -15.01 -4.95 -8.92
N LEU A 127 -13.93 -4.18 -9.11
CA LEU A 127 -13.70 -3.36 -10.33
C LEU A 127 -13.46 -4.22 -11.56
N SER A 128 -12.60 -5.22 -11.44
CA SER A 128 -12.19 -6.03 -12.57
C SER A 128 -13.33 -6.90 -13.10
N GLU A 129 -14.25 -7.31 -12.22
CA GLU A 129 -15.38 -8.17 -12.54
C GLU A 129 -16.68 -7.39 -12.78
N ASP A 130 -16.69 -6.06 -12.58
CA ASP A 130 -17.85 -5.16 -12.70
C ASP A 130 -19.11 -5.70 -11.99
N THR A 131 -18.92 -6.29 -10.82
CA THR A 131 -19.99 -7.03 -10.12
C THR A 131 -21.00 -6.09 -9.45
N LEU A 132 -20.58 -4.88 -9.07
CA LEU A 132 -21.39 -3.92 -8.32
C LEU A 132 -21.47 -2.59 -9.04
N ALA A 133 -22.68 -2.17 -9.43
CA ALA A 133 -22.89 -0.81 -9.92
C ALA A 133 -23.69 0.04 -8.92
N PRO A 134 -23.44 1.37 -8.88
CA PRO A 134 -24.32 2.29 -8.18
C PRO A 134 -25.77 2.15 -8.68
N GLY A 135 -26.72 2.10 -7.75
CA GLY A 135 -28.14 1.91 -8.04
C GLY A 135 -28.63 0.46 -7.94
N ASP A 136 -27.75 -0.52 -7.78
CA ASP A 136 -28.16 -1.91 -7.56
C ASP A 136 -28.73 -2.12 -6.17
N ALA A 137 -29.90 -2.76 -6.10
CA ALA A 137 -30.39 -3.36 -4.87
C ALA A 137 -29.60 -4.65 -4.61
N VAL A 138 -28.87 -4.67 -3.50
CA VAL A 138 -28.00 -5.78 -3.10
C VAL A 138 -28.22 -6.18 -1.65
N GLU A 139 -27.97 -7.45 -1.35
CA GLU A 139 -27.80 -7.92 0.02
C GLU A 139 -26.33 -8.33 0.23
N VAL A 140 -25.70 -7.75 1.25
CA VAL A 140 -24.32 -8.05 1.62
C VAL A 140 -24.28 -8.29 3.13
N ASN A 141 -23.78 -9.47 3.54
CA ASN A 141 -23.69 -9.88 4.95
C ASN A 141 -25.00 -9.71 5.75
N GLY A 142 -26.14 -10.01 5.13
CA GLY A 142 -27.47 -9.89 5.77
C GLY A 142 -28.02 -8.46 5.84
N VAL A 143 -27.31 -7.48 5.28
CA VAL A 143 -27.81 -6.09 5.12
C VAL A 143 -28.31 -5.92 3.70
N GLN A 144 -29.61 -5.66 3.56
CA GLN A 144 -30.24 -5.28 2.29
C GLN A 144 -30.19 -3.77 2.10
N GLY A 145 -29.86 -3.32 0.88
CA GLY A 145 -29.87 -1.90 0.56
C GLY A 145 -29.48 -1.63 -0.89
N THR A 146 -29.50 -0.37 -1.27
CA THR A 146 -29.08 0.07 -2.60
C THR A 146 -27.65 0.60 -2.55
N VAL A 147 -26.82 0.23 -3.52
CA VAL A 147 -25.44 0.73 -3.64
C VAL A 147 -25.48 2.22 -3.98
N GLU A 148 -24.99 3.07 -3.09
CA GLU A 148 -24.90 4.52 -3.34
C GLU A 148 -23.57 4.89 -4.00
N ARG A 149 -22.48 4.32 -3.49
CA ARG A 149 -21.14 4.46 -4.04
C ARG A 149 -20.23 3.35 -3.53
N TRP A 150 -19.12 3.15 -4.21
CA TRP A 150 -18.11 2.19 -3.80
C TRP A 150 -16.72 2.67 -4.18
N THR A 151 -15.71 2.21 -3.45
CA THR A 151 -14.30 2.56 -3.64
C THR A 151 -13.46 1.30 -3.50
N LEU A 152 -12.14 1.40 -3.73
CA LEU A 152 -11.21 0.30 -3.47
C LEU A 152 -11.21 -0.20 -2.02
N ARG A 153 -11.56 0.63 -1.03
CA ARG A 153 -11.50 0.23 0.39
C ARG A 153 -12.84 -0.27 0.95
N GLY A 154 -13.94 0.29 0.46
CA GLY A 154 -15.25 0.01 1.04
C GLY A 154 -16.40 0.36 0.11
N THR A 155 -17.56 -0.16 0.48
CA THR A 155 -18.83 -0.02 -0.24
C THR A 155 -19.86 0.62 0.68
N TRP A 156 -20.63 1.57 0.16
CA TRP A 156 -21.67 2.28 0.89
C TRP A 156 -23.04 1.82 0.38
N LEU A 157 -23.83 1.26 1.30
CA LEU A 157 -25.19 0.80 1.05
C LEU A 157 -26.18 1.68 1.79
N ARG A 158 -27.28 2.02 1.14
CA ARG A 158 -28.41 2.73 1.76
C ARG A 158 -29.54 1.73 1.99
N ASP A 159 -29.88 1.49 3.25
CA ASP A 159 -31.01 0.64 3.63
C ASP A 159 -32.36 1.31 3.28
N ARG A 160 -33.45 0.55 3.25
CA ARG A 160 -34.82 1.04 3.01
C ARG A 160 -35.27 2.08 4.04
N ASP A 161 -34.75 1.99 5.26
CA ASP A 161 -34.97 2.97 6.33
C ASP A 161 -34.12 4.24 6.18
N GLY A 162 -33.34 4.38 5.10
CA GLY A 162 -32.49 5.54 4.82
C GLY A 162 -31.15 5.56 5.58
N ARG A 163 -30.84 4.50 6.33
CA ARG A 163 -29.56 4.33 7.04
C ARG A 163 -28.42 4.06 6.05
N LEU A 164 -27.27 4.71 6.26
CA LEU A 164 -26.07 4.50 5.46
C LEU A 164 -25.16 3.48 6.14
N VAL A 165 -24.99 2.32 5.53
CA VAL A 165 -24.13 1.23 6.02
C VAL A 165 -22.83 1.24 5.24
N VAL A 166 -21.70 1.29 5.95
CA VAL A 166 -20.37 1.28 5.36
C VAL A 166 -19.73 -0.07 5.62
N LEU A 167 -19.45 -0.80 4.54
CA LEU A 167 -18.83 -2.12 4.60
C LEU A 167 -17.40 -2.05 4.08
N SER A 168 -16.51 -2.74 4.77
CA SER A 168 -15.14 -2.98 4.29
C SER A 168 -15.21 -3.98 3.13
N ASN A 169 -14.47 -3.74 2.05
CA ASN A 169 -14.52 -4.64 0.90
C ASN A 169 -14.01 -6.04 1.23
N ARG A 170 -13.10 -6.19 2.20
CA ARG A 170 -12.66 -7.52 2.69
C ARG A 170 -13.78 -8.35 3.32
N ASP A 171 -14.82 -7.69 3.81
CA ASP A 171 -15.96 -8.36 4.46
C ASP A 171 -17.04 -8.71 3.43
N VAL A 172 -16.97 -8.18 2.19
CA VAL A 172 -17.89 -8.48 1.10
C VAL A 172 -17.53 -9.83 0.47
N ARG A 173 -17.98 -10.93 1.09
CA ARG A 173 -17.73 -12.29 0.57
C ARG A 173 -18.81 -12.80 -0.38
N GLN A 174 -20.05 -12.42 -0.13
CA GLN A 174 -21.20 -12.82 -0.91
C GLN A 174 -22.10 -11.61 -1.14
N VAL A 175 -22.42 -11.37 -2.40
CA VAL A 175 -23.32 -10.31 -2.84
C VAL A 175 -24.49 -10.98 -3.54
N VAL A 176 -25.71 -10.75 -3.07
CA VAL A 176 -26.93 -11.13 -3.79
C VAL A 176 -27.46 -9.89 -4.47
N ILE A 177 -27.58 -9.91 -5.80
CA ILE A 177 -28.05 -8.77 -6.59
C ILE A 177 -29.48 -9.04 -7.06
N TYR A 178 -30.43 -8.17 -6.73
CA TYR A 178 -31.83 -8.33 -7.09
C TYR A 178 -32.18 -7.82 -8.51
N ARG A 179 -31.17 -7.50 -9.33
CA ARG A 179 -31.25 -6.78 -10.62
C ARG A 179 -32.09 -7.46 -11.72
N ARG A 180 -32.43 -8.76 -11.64
CA ARG A 180 -32.85 -9.54 -12.82
C ARG A 180 -34.35 -9.67 -13.14
N ALA A 181 -35.29 -9.36 -12.26
CA ALA A 181 -36.71 -9.67 -12.52
C ALA A 181 -37.58 -8.49 -12.99
N LEU A 182 -37.41 -7.28 -12.42
CA LEU A 182 -38.40 -6.21 -12.60
C LEU A 182 -38.27 -5.42 -13.92
N ALA A 183 -37.07 -5.32 -14.50
CA ALA A 183 -36.85 -4.56 -15.73
C ALA A 183 -37.30 -5.31 -17.00
N ALA A 184 -37.20 -6.66 -17.00
CA ALA A 184 -37.63 -7.47 -18.14
C ALA A 184 -39.16 -7.60 -18.24
N GLU A 185 -39.86 -7.49 -17.11
CA GLU A 185 -41.32 -7.56 -17.04
C GLU A 185 -41.95 -6.21 -17.41
N GLN A 186 -41.41 -5.10 -16.89
CA GLN A 186 -41.91 -3.75 -17.21
C GLN A 186 -41.66 -3.33 -18.67
N SER A 187 -40.59 -3.82 -19.31
CA SER A 187 -40.35 -3.58 -20.73
C SER A 187 -41.34 -4.32 -21.64
N LYS A 188 -41.90 -5.46 -21.20
CA LYS A 188 -42.91 -6.20 -21.98
C LYS A 188 -44.30 -5.59 -21.80
N THR A 189 -44.63 -5.08 -20.62
CA THR A 189 -45.95 -4.48 -20.36
C THR A 189 -46.06 -3.04 -20.85
N ALA A 190 -44.96 -2.30 -20.96
CA ALA A 190 -44.96 -0.90 -21.41
C ALA A 190 -44.90 -0.73 -22.95
N PHE A 191 -44.64 -1.80 -23.72
CA PHE A 191 -44.48 -1.73 -25.18
C PHE A 191 -45.54 -2.56 -25.94
N ASP A 192 -46.75 -2.70 -25.41
CA ASP A 192 -47.91 -3.14 -26.21
C ASP A 192 -48.97 -2.03 -26.31
N PRO A 193 -48.79 -1.06 -27.22
CA PRO A 193 -49.81 -0.07 -27.52
C PRO A 193 -50.92 -0.57 -28.47
N LEU A 194 -51.04 -1.88 -28.77
CA LEU A 194 -51.97 -2.36 -29.81
C LEU A 194 -52.99 -3.45 -29.41
N GLN A 195 -53.08 -3.89 -28.15
CA GLN A 195 -54.24 -4.71 -27.70
C GLN A 195 -55.44 -3.88 -27.19
N LYS A 196 -55.83 -2.86 -27.95
CA LYS A 196 -57.21 -2.34 -27.93
C LYS A 196 -57.69 -2.17 -29.36
N GLN A 197 -58.12 -3.28 -29.95
CA GLN A 197 -59.25 -3.36 -30.88
C GLN A 197 -59.72 -4.80 -31.02
#